data_AF-A0A2H1E8Y2-F1
#
_entry.id   AF-A0A2H1E8Y2-F1
#
_cell.length_a   1.000
_cell.length_b   1.000
_cell.length_c   1.000
_cell.angle_alpha   90.00
_cell.angle_beta   90.00
_cell.angle_gamma   90.00
#
_symmetry.space_group_name_H-M   'P 1'
#
loop_
_entity.id
_entity.type
_entity.pdbx_description
1 polymer ?
#
loop_
_entity_poly.entity_id
_entity_poly.type
_entity_poly.pdbx_seq_one_letter_code
_entity_poly.pdbx_strand_id
1 'polypeptide(L)'
;MKLMYIIAISFGINGCVAQQKTKKTMKKFDIATFEKNKIENEYTFHLDKNISIKQTEWDKEYTSLIRDKNSLFETLELYYKNGELKSEIKRFYKSFVINYIDYDEQGNLIREENLDTPFTYSWKDITAYLAKHGVKDLKKQVIGVSRWHHQEKATWTLEFNGIYNNTKGRFVITLSGKTGEVLEVKLFKGKKALGKTGTIADYQILYKKDA
;
A
#
# COMPACT_ATOMS: atom_id res chain seq x y z
N MET A 1 -17.64 72.10 -24.44
CA MET A 1 -17.91 70.92 -25.31
C MET A 1 -16.59 70.55 -25.99
N LYS A 2 -15.94 69.40 -25.81
CA LYS A 2 -16.32 68.08 -25.31
C LYS A 2 -15.26 67.61 -24.31
N LEU A 3 -15.70 66.99 -23.22
CA LEU A 3 -14.86 66.23 -22.29
C LEU A 3 -14.52 64.89 -22.97
N MET A 4 -13.25 64.59 -23.24
CA MET A 4 -12.78 63.25 -23.61
C MET A 4 -12.15 62.61 -22.38
N TYR A 5 -12.82 61.60 -21.83
CA TYR A 5 -12.31 60.77 -20.75
C TYR A 5 -11.28 59.77 -21.31
N ILE A 6 -10.06 59.81 -20.78
CA ILE A 6 -9.06 58.75 -20.97
C ILE A 6 -9.34 57.68 -19.90
N ILE A 7 -9.83 56.52 -20.32
CA ILE A 7 -10.00 55.36 -19.45
C ILE A 7 -8.64 54.65 -19.35
N ALA A 8 -7.96 54.81 -18.22
CA ALA A 8 -6.81 54.00 -17.87
C ALA A 8 -7.30 52.62 -17.37
N ILE A 9 -7.21 51.60 -18.23
CA ILE A 9 -7.46 50.21 -17.84
C ILE A 9 -6.19 49.69 -17.16
N SER A 10 -6.13 49.81 -15.85
CA SER A 10 -5.18 49.07 -15.03
C SER A 10 -5.58 47.58 -15.04
N PHE A 11 -4.89 46.77 -15.84
CA PHE A 11 -4.93 45.32 -15.70
C PHE A 11 -4.29 44.96 -14.35
N GLY A 12 -5.12 44.87 -13.33
CA GLY A 12 -4.78 44.20 -12.09
C GLY A 12 -4.47 42.74 -12.43
N ILE A 13 -3.19 42.38 -12.33
CA ILE A 13 -2.76 41.00 -12.17
C ILE A 13 -3.45 40.47 -10.91
N ASN A 14 -4.59 39.82 -11.09
CA ASN A 14 -5.16 38.92 -10.10
C ASN A 14 -4.19 37.75 -9.99
N GLY A 15 -3.12 37.95 -9.21
CA GLY A 15 -2.28 36.88 -8.72
C GLY A 15 -3.20 35.86 -8.09
N CYS A 16 -3.20 34.66 -8.66
CA CYS A 16 -4.04 33.56 -8.23
C CYS A 16 -3.78 33.28 -6.76
N VAL A 17 -4.69 33.70 -5.88
CA VAL A 17 -4.65 33.47 -4.42
C VAL A 17 -4.87 31.98 -4.08
N ALA A 18 -4.87 31.08 -5.08
CA ALA A 18 -5.02 29.64 -4.90
C ALA A 18 -3.70 28.87 -4.67
N GLN A 19 -2.53 29.52 -4.72
CA GLN A 19 -1.23 28.86 -4.56
C GLN A 19 -0.53 29.08 -3.20
N GLN A 20 -1.23 29.57 -2.18
CA GLN A 20 -0.72 29.54 -0.80
C GLN A 20 -1.31 28.38 0.00
N LYS A 21 -1.25 27.16 -0.54
CA LYS A 21 -1.12 26.00 0.35
C LYS A 21 0.30 26.06 0.89
N THR A 22 0.46 26.39 2.17
CA THR A 22 1.74 26.32 2.90
C THR A 22 2.54 25.12 2.42
N LYS A 23 3.69 25.37 1.78
CA LYS A 23 4.60 24.34 1.27
C LYS A 23 5.05 23.49 2.45
N LYS A 24 4.34 22.40 2.72
CA LYS A 24 4.73 21.39 3.72
C LYS A 24 6.17 21.06 3.41
N THR A 25 7.07 21.20 4.39
CA THR A 25 8.47 20.82 4.19
C THR A 25 8.50 19.34 3.81
N MET A 26 8.86 19.09 2.57
CA MET A 26 8.91 17.74 2.01
C MET A 26 10.05 16.97 2.66
N LYS A 27 9.86 15.67 2.85
CA LYS A 27 10.93 14.77 3.30
C LYS A 27 12.05 14.83 2.27
N LYS A 28 13.31 14.86 2.74
CA LYS A 28 14.49 14.77 1.89
C LYS A 28 15.32 13.58 2.29
N PHE A 29 15.98 12.97 1.31
CA PHE A 29 16.98 11.95 1.55
C PHE A 29 18.28 12.60 2.01
N ASP A 30 18.80 12.19 3.16
CA ASP A 30 20.10 12.65 3.65
C ASP A 30 21.23 11.88 2.96
N ILE A 31 21.62 12.35 1.78
CA ILE A 31 22.66 11.73 0.95
C ILE A 31 24.00 11.68 1.71
N ALA A 32 24.35 12.74 2.44
CA ALA A 32 25.64 12.80 3.13
C ALA A 32 25.74 11.73 4.23
N THR A 33 24.69 11.57 5.03
CA THR A 33 24.63 10.49 6.03
C THR A 33 24.61 9.13 5.38
N PHE A 34 23.86 8.94 4.30
CA PHE A 34 23.82 7.66 3.57
C PHE A 34 25.20 7.27 3.02
N GLU A 35 25.85 8.14 2.25
CA GLU A 35 27.16 7.88 1.65
C GLU A 35 28.24 7.56 2.68
N LYS A 36 28.19 8.22 3.84
CA LYS A 36 29.13 7.98 4.94
C LYS A 36 28.98 6.60 5.57
N ASN A 37 27.76 6.05 5.60
CA ASN A 37 27.44 4.85 6.39
C ASN A 37 27.05 3.64 5.53
N LYS A 38 26.86 3.80 4.22
CA LYS A 38 26.46 2.70 3.35
C LYS A 38 27.56 1.64 3.27
N ILE A 39 27.12 0.39 3.21
CA ILE A 39 27.94 -0.76 2.84
C ILE A 39 27.42 -1.19 1.48
N GLU A 40 28.31 -1.19 0.47
CA GLU A 40 27.92 -1.29 -0.94
C GLU A 40 26.90 -0.19 -1.30
N ASN A 41 25.64 -0.57 -1.56
CA ASN A 41 24.56 0.34 -1.94
C ASN A 41 23.46 0.42 -0.87
N GLU A 42 23.71 -0.07 0.34
CA GLU A 42 22.68 -0.16 1.38
C GLU A 42 23.11 0.45 2.71
N TYR A 43 22.16 1.09 3.40
CA TYR A 43 22.34 1.55 4.77
C TYR A 43 21.08 1.23 5.58
N THR A 44 21.23 0.50 6.67
CA THR A 44 20.12 0.16 7.57
C THR A 44 20.36 0.75 8.94
N PHE A 45 19.36 1.44 9.49
CA PHE A 45 19.41 2.03 10.83
C PHE A 45 18.05 1.95 11.53
N HIS A 46 18.06 2.25 12.82
CA HIS A 46 16.89 2.25 13.67
C HIS A 46 16.61 3.66 14.16
N LEU A 47 15.39 4.17 13.91
CA LEU A 47 14.93 5.42 14.53
C LEU A 47 14.57 5.19 16.00
N ASP A 48 14.01 4.02 16.31
CA ASP A 48 13.76 3.53 17.65
C ASP A 48 13.76 1.98 17.69
N LYS A 49 13.37 1.38 18.82
CA LYS A 49 13.34 -0.09 19.02
C LYS A 49 12.42 -0.84 18.04
N ASN A 50 11.40 -0.16 17.52
CA ASN A 50 10.33 -0.71 16.70
C ASN A 50 10.43 -0.29 15.23
N ILE A 51 11.02 0.87 14.93
CA ILE A 51 11.13 1.42 13.59
C ILE A 51 12.52 1.16 13.00
N SER A 52 12.57 0.41 11.90
CA SER A 52 13.78 0.22 11.09
C SER A 52 13.61 0.91 9.73
N ILE A 53 14.68 1.55 9.26
CA ILE A 53 14.76 2.12 7.93
C ILE A 53 15.88 1.40 7.18
N LYS A 54 15.55 0.84 6.02
CA LYS A 54 16.53 0.34 5.05
C LYS A 54 16.56 1.29 3.87
N GLN A 55 17.70 1.93 3.66
CA GLN A 55 17.97 2.76 2.51
C GLN A 55 18.77 1.96 1.47
N THR A 56 18.44 2.15 0.20
CA THR A 56 19.13 1.51 -0.93
C THR A 56 19.33 2.52 -2.04
N GLU A 57 20.52 2.50 -2.64
CA GLU A 57 20.86 3.24 -3.85
C GLU A 57 20.62 2.38 -5.09
N TRP A 58 19.94 2.96 -6.08
CA TRP A 58 19.75 2.41 -7.43
C TRP A 58 20.33 3.39 -8.46
N ASP A 59 20.49 2.97 -9.72
CA ASP A 59 21.10 3.81 -10.76
C ASP A 59 20.44 5.19 -10.90
N LYS A 60 19.11 5.27 -10.75
CA LYS A 60 18.32 6.49 -11.01
C LYS A 60 17.66 7.09 -9.77
N GLU A 61 17.76 6.46 -8.61
CA GLU A 61 17.02 6.87 -7.42
C GLU A 61 17.62 6.32 -6.13
N TYR A 62 17.16 6.87 -5.02
CA TYR A 62 17.30 6.25 -3.70
C TYR A 62 15.94 5.73 -3.23
N THR A 63 15.96 4.70 -2.41
CA THR A 63 14.74 4.20 -1.75
C THR A 63 14.94 4.16 -0.25
N SER A 64 13.93 4.52 0.53
CA SER A 64 13.85 4.25 1.97
C SER A 64 12.65 3.35 2.25
N LEU A 65 12.90 2.17 2.83
CA LEU A 65 11.87 1.24 3.29
C LEU A 65 11.74 1.33 4.82
N ILE A 66 10.64 1.91 5.26
CA ILE A 66 10.33 2.17 6.67
C ILE A 66 9.39 1.08 7.17
N ARG A 67 9.81 0.37 8.21
CA ARG A 67 9.02 -0.68 8.86
C ARG A 67 8.90 -0.42 10.35
N ASP A 68 7.67 -0.41 10.83
CA ASP A 68 7.35 -0.45 12.26
C ASP A 68 6.93 -1.88 12.63
N LYS A 69 7.61 -2.48 13.61
CA LYS A 69 7.31 -3.83 14.13
C LYS A 69 5.88 -3.95 14.68
N ASN A 70 5.26 -2.85 15.10
CA ASN A 70 3.90 -2.79 15.62
C ASN A 70 2.85 -2.54 14.52
N SER A 71 3.28 -2.27 13.28
CA SER A 71 2.42 -2.05 12.13
C SER A 71 2.45 -3.26 11.19
N LEU A 72 1.33 -3.49 10.49
CA LEU A 72 1.27 -4.40 9.34
C LEU A 72 1.50 -3.69 8.00
N PHE A 73 1.55 -2.35 8.05
CA PHE A 73 1.83 -1.50 6.91
C PHE A 73 3.28 -1.02 6.97
N GLU A 74 3.91 -0.98 5.80
CA GLU A 74 5.22 -0.38 5.60
C GLU A 74 5.10 0.78 4.61
N THR A 75 6.05 1.70 4.71
CA THR A 75 6.15 2.84 3.79
C THR A 75 7.41 2.68 2.96
N LEU A 76 7.27 2.77 1.65
CA LEU A 76 8.39 2.82 0.70
C LEU A 76 8.41 4.23 0.11
N GLU A 77 9.52 4.93 0.35
CA GLU A 77 9.77 6.26 -0.18
C GLU A 77 10.82 6.15 -1.27
N LEU A 78 10.55 6.76 -2.42
CA LEU A 78 11.48 6.88 -3.54
C LEU A 78 11.96 8.32 -3.59
N TYR A 79 13.22 8.52 -3.94
CA TYR A 79 13.84 9.84 -4.04
C TYR A 79 14.61 9.96 -5.34
N TYR A 80 14.55 11.14 -5.93
CA TYR A 80 15.46 11.51 -7.01
C TYR A 80 16.92 11.52 -6.51
N LYS A 81 17.88 11.44 -7.43
CA LYS A 81 19.32 11.49 -7.07
C LYS A 81 19.76 12.79 -6.40
N ASN A 82 18.98 13.86 -6.53
CA ASN A 82 19.19 15.13 -5.81
C ASN A 82 18.66 15.09 -4.36
N GLY A 83 18.04 13.98 -3.93
CA GLY A 83 17.49 13.77 -2.59
C GLY A 83 16.06 14.26 -2.38
N GLU A 84 15.42 14.87 -3.39
CA GLU A 84 14.01 15.26 -3.31
C GLU A 84 13.10 14.04 -3.34
N LEU A 85 12.00 14.07 -2.57
CA LEU A 85 11.02 12.99 -2.54
C LEU A 85 10.34 12.87 -3.91
N LYS A 86 10.40 11.67 -4.48
CA LYS A 86 9.78 11.30 -5.75
C LYS A 86 8.43 10.63 -5.54
N SER A 87 8.37 9.64 -4.63
CA SER A 87 7.11 8.96 -4.32
C SER A 87 7.04 8.53 -2.86
N GLU A 88 5.84 8.51 -2.29
CA GLU A 88 5.52 7.86 -1.01
C GLU A 88 4.47 6.78 -1.25
N ILE A 89 4.83 5.54 -0.93
CA ILE A 89 4.01 4.35 -1.18
C ILE A 89 3.71 3.68 0.15
N LYS A 90 2.44 3.66 0.56
CA LYS A 90 2.00 2.90 1.73
C LYS A 90 1.45 1.56 1.27
N ARG A 91 1.95 0.46 1.82
CA ARG A 91 1.51 -0.89 1.45
C ARG A 91 1.35 -1.81 2.65
N PHE A 92 0.50 -2.81 2.51
CA PHE A 92 0.50 -3.94 3.43
C PHE A 92 1.78 -4.74 3.22
N TYR A 93 2.42 -5.19 4.30
CA TYR A 93 3.73 -5.85 4.27
C TYR A 93 3.80 -6.93 3.18
N LYS A 94 4.67 -6.70 2.18
CA LYS A 94 4.89 -7.57 1.01
C LYS A 94 3.62 -7.97 0.22
N SER A 95 2.57 -7.16 0.27
CA SER A 95 1.33 -7.43 -0.46
C SER A 95 0.88 -6.21 -1.27
N PHE A 96 -0.34 -5.70 -1.04
CA PHE A 96 -0.97 -4.68 -1.86
C PHE A 96 -0.62 -3.25 -1.41
N VAL A 97 -0.55 -2.35 -2.37
CA VAL A 97 -0.41 -0.90 -2.17
C VAL A 97 -1.77 -0.30 -1.79
N ILE A 98 -1.77 0.62 -0.82
CA ILE A 98 -2.94 1.31 -0.28
C ILE A 98 -3.00 2.74 -0.77
N ASN A 99 -1.88 3.45 -0.70
CA ASN A 99 -1.77 4.83 -1.14
C ASN A 99 -0.50 5.00 -1.96
N TYR A 100 -0.60 5.81 -3.00
CA TYR A 100 0.47 6.21 -3.88
C TYR A 100 0.45 7.73 -4.03
N ILE A 101 1.53 8.39 -3.65
CA ILE A 101 1.68 9.84 -3.80
C ILE A 101 2.98 10.10 -4.57
N ASP A 102 2.90 10.79 -5.71
CA ASP A 102 4.05 11.14 -6.56
C ASP A 102 4.27 12.64 -6.61
N TYR A 103 5.53 13.01 -6.74
CA TYR A 103 5.98 14.38 -6.89
C TYR A 103 6.95 14.50 -8.06
N ASP A 104 7.03 15.70 -8.65
CA ASP A 104 8.10 16.04 -9.60
C ASP A 104 9.41 16.39 -8.87
N GLU A 105 10.49 16.62 -9.63
CA GLU A 105 11.81 16.98 -9.08
C GLU A 105 11.82 18.32 -8.33
N GLN A 106 10.80 19.16 -8.50
CA GLN A 106 10.64 20.44 -7.79
C GLN A 106 9.78 20.28 -6.52
N GLY A 107 9.25 19.08 -6.27
CA GLY A 107 8.41 18.72 -5.14
C GLY A 107 6.93 19.07 -5.33
N ASN A 108 6.47 19.31 -6.56
CA ASN A 108 5.04 19.51 -6.83
C ASN A 108 4.33 18.16 -6.97
N LEU A 109 3.11 18.07 -6.42
CA LEU A 109 2.29 16.86 -6.50
C LEU A 109 1.90 16.56 -7.95
N ILE A 110 2.25 15.36 -8.44
CA ILE A 110 1.84 14.83 -9.75
C ILE A 110 0.59 13.97 -9.60
N ARG A 111 0.56 13.12 -8.58
CA ARG A 111 -0.49 12.10 -8.39
C ARG A 111 -0.69 11.81 -6.91
N GLU A 112 -1.94 11.64 -6.51
CA GLU A 112 -2.32 11.07 -5.23
C GLU A 112 -3.48 10.09 -5.49
N GLU A 113 -3.28 8.82 -5.13
CA GLU A 113 -4.28 7.77 -5.37
C GLU A 113 -4.43 6.86 -4.17
N ASN A 114 -5.66 6.82 -3.64
CA ASN A 114 -6.06 5.86 -2.63
C ASN A 114 -6.64 4.61 -3.28
N LEU A 115 -5.84 3.55 -3.36
CA LEU A 115 -6.24 2.25 -3.90
C LEU A 115 -7.16 1.44 -2.98
N ASP A 116 -7.41 1.93 -1.76
CA ASP A 116 -8.40 1.36 -0.84
C ASP A 116 -9.83 1.83 -1.16
N THR A 117 -10.00 2.87 -1.98
CA THR A 117 -11.31 3.47 -2.30
C THR A 117 -12.38 2.46 -2.76
N PRO A 118 -12.08 1.44 -3.59
CA PRO A 118 -13.07 0.43 -3.99
C PRO A 118 -13.51 -0.53 -2.87
N PHE A 119 -12.85 -0.50 -1.71
CA PHE A 119 -13.01 -1.48 -0.63
C PHE A 119 -13.70 -0.84 0.58
N THR A 120 -15.04 -0.82 0.57
CA THR A 120 -15.82 -0.38 1.74
C THR A 120 -15.68 -1.33 2.92
N TYR A 121 -15.52 -2.63 2.67
CA TYR A 121 -15.20 -3.61 3.70
C TYR A 121 -13.71 -3.49 4.03
N SER A 122 -13.44 -2.82 5.14
CA SER A 122 -12.13 -2.27 5.46
C SER A 122 -11.16 -3.32 6.00
N TRP A 123 -9.88 -2.96 6.12
CA TRP A 123 -8.90 -3.79 6.82
C TRP A 123 -9.28 -4.10 8.28
N LYS A 124 -9.96 -3.17 8.96
CA LYS A 124 -10.48 -3.41 10.31
C LYS A 124 -11.50 -4.55 10.31
N ASP A 125 -12.35 -4.61 9.30
CA ASP A 125 -13.34 -5.67 9.16
C ASP A 125 -12.69 -7.01 8.78
N ILE A 126 -11.62 -6.99 7.98
CA ILE A 126 -10.82 -8.18 7.67
C ILE A 126 -10.16 -8.76 8.93
N THR A 127 -9.55 -7.92 9.77
CA THR A 127 -8.93 -8.42 11.02
C THR A 127 -9.97 -8.96 11.99
N ALA A 128 -11.14 -8.33 12.09
CA ALA A 128 -12.27 -8.86 12.87
C ALA A 128 -12.79 -10.19 12.30
N TYR A 129 -12.88 -10.32 10.97
CA TYR A 129 -13.26 -11.56 10.29
C TYR A 129 -12.27 -12.69 10.61
N LEU A 130 -10.97 -12.45 10.45
CA LEU A 130 -9.93 -13.42 10.78
C LEU A 130 -9.99 -13.85 12.26
N ALA A 131 -10.22 -12.91 13.17
CA ALA A 131 -10.37 -13.21 14.59
C ALA A 131 -11.56 -14.14 14.88
N LYS A 132 -12.71 -13.92 14.23
CA LYS A 132 -13.88 -14.83 14.31
C LYS A 132 -13.54 -16.26 13.86
N HIS A 133 -12.57 -16.40 12.97
CA HIS A 133 -12.05 -17.69 12.50
C HIS A 133 -10.83 -18.21 13.27
N GLY A 134 -10.64 -17.74 14.52
CA GLY A 134 -9.63 -18.27 15.43
C GLY A 134 -8.19 -17.80 15.12
N VAL A 135 -8.02 -16.75 14.32
CA VAL A 135 -6.72 -16.12 14.11
C VAL A 135 -6.41 -15.20 15.28
N LYS A 136 -5.42 -15.58 16.09
CA LYS A 136 -4.97 -14.80 17.27
C LYS A 136 -3.69 -14.01 16.99
N ASP A 137 -2.85 -14.52 16.09
CA ASP A 137 -1.59 -13.89 15.68
C ASP A 137 -1.55 -13.79 14.15
N LEU A 138 -1.76 -12.58 13.62
CA LEU A 138 -1.78 -12.33 12.19
C LEU A 138 -0.45 -12.70 11.52
N LYS A 139 0.70 -12.50 12.19
CA LYS A 139 2.03 -12.77 11.60
C LYS A 139 2.32 -14.27 11.49
N LYS A 140 1.70 -15.11 12.32
CA LYS A 140 1.90 -16.56 12.32
C LYS A 140 0.83 -17.32 11.55
N GLN A 141 -0.41 -16.85 11.62
CA GLN A 141 -1.55 -17.59 11.09
C GLN A 141 -2.00 -17.08 9.72
N VAL A 142 -1.78 -15.81 9.38
CA VAL A 142 -2.09 -15.31 8.03
C VAL A 142 -0.90 -15.58 7.13
N ILE A 143 -1.16 -16.33 6.07
CA ILE A 143 -0.17 -16.73 5.07
C ILE A 143 -0.16 -15.71 3.92
N GLY A 144 -1.33 -15.23 3.54
CA GLY A 144 -1.47 -14.25 2.47
C GLY A 144 -2.76 -13.46 2.60
N VAL A 145 -2.68 -12.18 2.25
CA VAL A 145 -3.84 -11.34 1.98
C VAL A 145 -3.59 -10.73 0.62
N SER A 146 -4.52 -10.85 -0.30
CA SER A 146 -4.49 -10.13 -1.57
C SER A 146 -5.85 -9.50 -1.82
N ARG A 147 -5.88 -8.57 -2.76
CA ARG A 147 -7.10 -7.90 -3.16
C ARG A 147 -7.11 -7.68 -4.66
N TRP A 148 -8.29 -7.63 -5.23
CA TRP A 148 -8.49 -7.38 -6.64
C TRP A 148 -9.68 -6.46 -6.84
N HIS A 149 -9.58 -5.58 -7.82
CA HIS A 149 -10.66 -4.70 -8.20
C HIS A 149 -10.66 -4.52 -9.72
N HIS A 150 -11.84 -4.59 -10.31
CA HIS A 150 -12.08 -4.23 -11.70
C HIS A 150 -13.53 -3.76 -11.84
N GLN A 151 -13.70 -2.56 -12.42
CA GLN A 151 -15.02 -1.92 -12.51
C GLN A 151 -15.71 -1.91 -11.14
N GLU A 152 -16.97 -2.34 -11.05
CA GLU A 152 -17.71 -2.32 -9.79
C GLU A 152 -17.40 -3.48 -8.84
N LYS A 153 -16.53 -4.42 -9.25
CA LYS A 153 -16.17 -5.59 -8.44
C LYS A 153 -14.88 -5.31 -7.67
N ALA A 154 -14.92 -5.58 -6.37
CA ALA A 154 -13.77 -5.56 -5.47
C ALA A 154 -13.82 -6.83 -4.62
N THR A 155 -12.68 -7.48 -4.39
CA THR A 155 -12.60 -8.70 -3.58
C THR A 155 -11.36 -8.72 -2.70
N TRP A 156 -11.51 -9.28 -1.51
CA TRP A 156 -10.42 -9.69 -0.64
C TRP A 156 -10.20 -11.19 -0.79
N THR A 157 -8.96 -11.65 -0.82
CA THR A 157 -8.62 -13.07 -0.71
C THR A 157 -7.70 -13.26 0.49
N LEU A 158 -8.15 -14.08 1.43
CA LEU A 158 -7.50 -14.32 2.72
C LEU A 158 -7.02 -15.76 2.77
N GLU A 159 -5.74 -15.96 2.98
CA GLU A 159 -5.15 -17.27 3.22
C GLU A 159 -4.62 -17.35 4.65
N PHE A 160 -5.14 -18.27 5.45
CA PHE A 160 -4.79 -18.36 6.87
C PHE A 160 -5.03 -19.74 7.49
N ASN A 161 -4.32 -20.01 8.60
CA ASN A 161 -4.57 -21.14 9.49
C ASN A 161 -5.60 -20.75 10.55
N GLY A 162 -6.75 -21.41 10.57
CA GLY A 162 -7.86 -21.07 11.46
C GLY A 162 -8.93 -22.13 11.55
N ILE A 163 -10.16 -21.70 11.83
CA ILE A 163 -11.35 -22.55 11.99
C ILE A 163 -12.47 -22.02 11.10
N TYR A 164 -13.09 -22.88 10.31
CA TYR A 164 -14.29 -22.57 9.52
C TYR A 164 -15.30 -23.71 9.68
N ASN A 165 -16.55 -23.40 10.05
CA ASN A 165 -17.61 -24.40 10.31
C ASN A 165 -17.12 -25.60 11.15
N ASN A 166 -16.54 -25.31 12.32
CA ASN A 166 -15.96 -26.30 13.26
C ASN A 166 -14.80 -27.15 12.71
N THR A 167 -14.32 -26.86 11.50
CA THR A 167 -13.16 -27.53 10.91
C THR A 167 -11.93 -26.66 11.09
N LYS A 168 -10.86 -27.20 11.70
CA LYS A 168 -9.55 -26.54 11.78
C LYS A 168 -8.74 -26.85 10.52
N GLY A 169 -8.07 -25.86 9.95
CA GLY A 169 -7.25 -26.06 8.75
C GLY A 169 -6.64 -24.78 8.19
N ARG A 170 -5.99 -24.92 7.03
CA ARG A 170 -5.54 -23.80 6.19
C ARG A 170 -6.63 -23.48 5.19
N PHE A 171 -7.17 -22.28 5.25
CA PHE A 171 -8.26 -21.82 4.40
C PHE A 171 -7.80 -20.76 3.43
N VAL A 172 -8.41 -20.75 2.24
CA VAL A 172 -8.41 -19.61 1.31
C VAL A 172 -9.85 -19.15 1.19
N ILE A 173 -10.14 -17.92 1.60
CA ILE A 173 -11.48 -17.35 1.61
C ILE A 173 -11.49 -16.09 0.74
N THR A 174 -12.41 -16.03 -0.21
CA THR A 174 -12.67 -14.83 -1.00
C THR A 174 -13.91 -14.12 -0.47
N LEU A 175 -13.77 -12.84 -0.16
CA LEU A 175 -14.83 -11.96 0.34
C LEU A 175 -15.10 -10.83 -0.67
N SER A 176 -16.34 -10.36 -0.71
CA SER A 176 -16.69 -9.09 -1.34
C SER A 176 -15.93 -7.95 -0.66
N GLY A 177 -15.21 -7.15 -1.46
CA GLY A 177 -14.50 -5.95 -1.01
C GLY A 177 -15.44 -4.82 -0.58
N LYS A 178 -16.70 -4.85 -1.01
CA LYS A 178 -17.71 -3.84 -0.64
C LYS A 178 -18.49 -4.22 0.62
N THR A 179 -18.87 -5.50 0.75
CA THR A 179 -19.83 -5.94 1.78
C THR A 179 -19.25 -6.93 2.80
N GLY A 180 -18.10 -7.54 2.52
CA GLY A 180 -17.56 -8.63 3.34
C GLY A 180 -18.28 -9.96 3.19
N GLU A 181 -19.25 -10.04 2.27
CA GLU A 181 -19.95 -11.29 1.95
C GLU A 181 -18.95 -12.36 1.48
N VAL A 182 -19.09 -13.58 1.99
CA VAL A 182 -18.28 -14.71 1.57
C VAL A 182 -18.69 -15.10 0.15
N LEU A 183 -17.71 -15.14 -0.77
CA LEU A 183 -17.90 -15.52 -2.17
C LEU A 183 -17.37 -16.95 -2.43
N GLU A 184 -16.31 -17.34 -1.73
CA GLU A 184 -15.72 -18.67 -1.87
C GLU A 184 -14.95 -19.06 -0.62
N VAL A 185 -15.00 -20.35 -0.26
CA VAL A 185 -14.21 -20.95 0.83
C VAL A 185 -13.57 -22.23 0.33
N LYS A 186 -12.25 -22.29 0.45
CA LYS A 186 -11.42 -23.44 0.10
C LYS A 186 -10.65 -23.91 1.32
N LEU A 187 -10.63 -25.22 1.56
CA LEU A 187 -9.79 -25.88 2.53
C LEU A 187 -8.59 -26.52 1.81
N PHE A 188 -7.39 -26.12 2.17
CA PHE A 188 -6.16 -26.71 1.64
C PHE A 188 -6.00 -28.15 2.15
N LYS A 189 -5.79 -29.09 1.21
CA LYS A 189 -5.63 -30.53 1.48
C LYS A 189 -4.20 -31.03 1.29
N GLY A 190 -3.28 -30.14 0.93
CA GLY A 190 -1.90 -30.49 0.65
C GLY A 190 -1.53 -30.14 -0.79
N LYS A 191 -0.58 -30.86 -1.35
CA LYS A 191 -0.17 -30.71 -2.74
C LYS A 191 -0.40 -32.03 -3.47
N LYS A 192 -0.80 -31.95 -4.73
CA LYS A 192 -0.84 -33.09 -5.65
C LYS A 192 0.21 -32.93 -6.73
N ALA A 193 0.59 -34.03 -7.37
CA ALA A 193 1.51 -34.00 -8.49
C ALA A 193 0.91 -33.17 -9.65
N LEU A 194 1.76 -32.35 -10.26
CA LEU A 194 1.48 -31.62 -11.48
C LEU A 194 2.51 -32.07 -12.53
N GLY A 195 2.15 -33.09 -13.31
CA GLY A 195 3.09 -33.75 -14.20
C GLY A 195 4.19 -34.52 -13.44
N LYS A 196 5.35 -34.71 -14.08
CA LYS A 196 6.44 -35.55 -13.53
C LYS A 196 7.30 -34.86 -12.46
N THR A 197 7.37 -33.53 -12.46
CA THR A 197 8.29 -32.76 -11.60
C THR A 197 7.62 -31.64 -10.83
N GLY A 198 6.36 -31.32 -11.13
CA GLY A 198 5.62 -30.24 -10.49
C GLY A 198 4.75 -30.73 -9.34
N THR A 199 4.39 -29.79 -8.47
CA THR A 199 3.27 -29.97 -7.53
C THR A 199 2.35 -28.77 -7.62
N ILE A 200 1.05 -29.01 -7.40
CA ILE A 200 0.03 -27.96 -7.32
C ILE A 200 -0.71 -28.08 -6.00
N ALA A 201 -1.10 -26.94 -5.44
CA ALA A 201 -1.94 -26.91 -4.25
C ALA A 201 -3.28 -27.61 -4.53
N ASP A 202 -3.68 -28.49 -3.62
CA ASP A 202 -4.96 -29.17 -3.67
C ASP A 202 -5.92 -28.54 -2.67
N TYR A 203 -7.13 -28.23 -3.13
CA TYR A 203 -8.14 -27.55 -2.34
C TYR A 203 -9.48 -28.28 -2.44
N GLN A 204 -10.11 -28.50 -1.30
CA GLN A 204 -11.53 -28.84 -1.23
C GLN A 204 -12.33 -27.53 -1.21
N ILE A 205 -13.23 -27.33 -2.18
CA ILE A 205 -14.18 -26.21 -2.15
C ILE A 205 -15.27 -26.57 -1.13
N LEU A 206 -15.41 -25.75 -0.10
CA LEU A 206 -16.43 -25.91 0.95
C LEU A 206 -17.66 -25.05 0.68
N TYR A 207 -17.47 -23.94 0.00
CA TYR A 207 -18.53 -23.02 -0.39
C TYR A 207 -18.09 -22.23 -1.61
N LYS A 208 -19.03 -21.97 -2.52
CA LYS A 208 -18.86 -21.05 -3.63
C LYS A 208 -20.22 -20.41 -3.90
N LYS A 209 -20.25 -19.08 -3.95
CA LYS A 209 -21.45 -18.33 -4.30
C LYS A 209 -21.70 -18.49 -5.80
N ASP A 210 -22.95 -18.76 -6.16
CA ASP A 210 -23.38 -18.78 -7.56
C ASP A 210 -23.22 -17.39 -8.19
N ALA A 211 -22.87 -17.38 -9.48
CA ALA A 211 -22.51 -16.17 -10.23
C ALA A 211 -23.73 -15.29 -10.53
#